data_AF-A0A3B9MPI0-F1
#
_entry.id   AF-A0A3B9MPI0-F1
#
_cell.length_a   1.000
_cell.length_b   1.000
_cell.length_c   1.000
_cell.angle_alpha   90.00
_cell.angle_beta   90.00
_cell.angle_gamma   90.00
#
_symmetry.space_group_name_H-M   'P 1'
#
loop_
_entity.id
_entity.type
_entity.pdbx_description
1 polymer ?
#
loop_
_entity_poly.entity_id
_entity_poly.type
_entity_poly.pdbx_seq_one_letter_code
_entity_poly.pdbx_strand_id
1 'polypeptide(L)'
;WPDGIGYTLFYATPLIFTGLAVLVAFRCGLLNIGAEGQLYVAAFATAWVGITFASQSGWILLPLCFLAAIVAGGVWGAVPGVLKARFGSHEVINTIMLNFVAVALVSYFTQYHYKTPGDPIMETSEIGAGAHIARLGKFIPGLPERIPLNVAFILALVCCVLVYLFLWRTKWGYELRATGANPTAAEYGGISIRKQIIVAMTISGALAGMVGINEVLGYRHRYYDGFSDNYGFTGIAVALLGRNHPVGVVLAALLFGVLQRGGIYVDGFSEHVTKDIVQVLQGIIILFVAAEAFFRGSFGRFGLLRRSKV
;
A
#
# COMPACT_ATOMS: atom_id res chain seq x y z
N TRP A 1 25.39 -9.21 -7.77
CA TRP A 1 24.52 -9.88 -6.78
C TRP A 1 23.89 -8.93 -5.76
N PRO A 2 24.62 -8.00 -5.09
CA PRO A 2 24.03 -7.07 -4.11
C PRO A 2 22.93 -6.17 -4.70
N ASP A 3 23.12 -5.73 -5.95
CA ASP A 3 22.16 -4.91 -6.69
C ASP A 3 20.80 -5.57 -6.86
N GLY A 4 20.76 -6.86 -7.20
CA GLY A 4 19.50 -7.59 -7.39
C GLY A 4 18.66 -7.57 -6.11
N ILE A 5 19.27 -7.90 -4.98
CA ILE A 5 18.60 -7.91 -3.67
C ILE A 5 18.12 -6.50 -3.31
N GLY A 6 18.99 -5.49 -3.45
CA GLY A 6 18.64 -4.11 -3.08
C GLY A 6 17.44 -3.56 -3.86
N TYR A 7 17.38 -3.78 -5.17
CA TYR A 7 16.22 -3.36 -5.98
C TYR A 7 14.97 -4.20 -5.68
N THR A 8 15.11 -5.50 -5.43
CA THR A 8 13.97 -6.34 -5.02
C THR A 8 13.34 -5.83 -3.72
N LEU A 9 14.15 -5.49 -2.71
CA LEU A 9 13.65 -4.94 -1.45
C LEU A 9 12.99 -3.56 -1.66
N PHE A 10 13.55 -2.75 -2.55
CA PHE A 10 12.95 -1.46 -2.93
C PHE A 10 11.55 -1.65 -3.53
N TYR A 11 11.39 -2.54 -4.52
CA TYR A 11 10.09 -2.83 -5.13
C TYR A 11 9.11 -3.54 -4.18
N ALA A 12 9.61 -4.34 -3.25
CA ALA A 12 8.77 -4.97 -2.22
C ALA A 12 8.21 -3.96 -1.22
N THR A 13 8.91 -2.85 -0.95
CA THR A 13 8.53 -1.85 0.07
C THR A 13 7.11 -1.28 -0.14
N PRO A 14 6.76 -0.69 -1.31
CA PRO A 14 5.41 -0.19 -1.53
C PRO A 14 4.35 -1.31 -1.48
N LEU A 15 4.70 -2.52 -1.94
CA LEU A 15 3.82 -3.69 -1.92
C LEU A 15 3.53 -4.20 -0.50
N ILE A 16 4.48 -4.08 0.43
CA ILE A 16 4.24 -4.38 1.85
C ILE A 16 3.23 -3.39 2.41
N PHE A 17 3.39 -2.09 2.15
CA PHE A 17 2.46 -1.06 2.64
C PHE A 17 1.05 -1.24 2.09
N THR A 18 0.91 -1.40 0.76
CA THR A 18 -0.41 -1.60 0.13
C THR A 18 -1.02 -2.95 0.50
N GLY A 19 -0.22 -4.01 0.62
CA GLY A 19 -0.67 -5.32 1.10
C GLY A 19 -1.17 -5.29 2.55
N LEU A 20 -0.47 -4.58 3.45
CA LEU A 20 -0.92 -4.38 4.83
C LEU A 20 -2.19 -3.53 4.90
N ALA A 21 -2.28 -2.49 4.06
CA ALA A 21 -3.48 -1.67 3.95
C ALA A 21 -4.71 -2.53 3.60
N VAL A 22 -4.60 -3.33 2.54
CA VAL A 22 -5.69 -4.20 2.10
C VAL A 22 -6.00 -5.28 3.14
N LEU A 23 -4.98 -5.87 3.76
CA LEU A 23 -5.13 -6.86 4.84
C LEU A 23 -5.96 -6.31 6.01
N VAL A 24 -5.71 -5.08 6.45
CA VAL A 24 -6.46 -4.47 7.56
C VAL A 24 -7.93 -4.27 7.19
N ALA A 25 -8.22 -3.80 5.98
CA ALA A 25 -9.60 -3.69 5.50
C ALA A 25 -10.29 -5.06 5.44
N PHE A 26 -9.61 -6.08 4.92
CA PHE A 26 -10.13 -7.44 4.84
C PHE A 26 -10.43 -8.05 6.21
N ARG A 27 -9.66 -7.71 7.24
CA ARG A 27 -9.97 -8.17 8.61
C ARG A 27 -11.29 -7.64 9.14
N CYS A 28 -11.79 -6.52 8.60
CA CYS A 28 -13.11 -5.96 8.89
C CYS A 28 -14.21 -6.46 7.92
N GLY A 29 -13.88 -7.38 7.00
CA GLY A 29 -14.81 -7.86 5.97
C GLY A 29 -14.98 -6.88 4.79
N LEU A 30 -14.11 -5.89 4.65
CA LEU A 30 -14.16 -4.89 3.58
C LEU A 30 -13.14 -5.18 2.49
N LEU A 31 -13.54 -5.00 1.23
CA LEU A 31 -12.63 -5.06 0.08
C LEU A 31 -12.22 -3.63 -0.31
N ASN A 32 -11.10 -3.13 0.23
CA ASN A 32 -10.58 -1.80 -0.11
C ASN A 32 -9.76 -1.85 -1.41
N ILE A 33 -10.39 -1.55 -2.54
CA ILE A 33 -9.72 -1.35 -3.84
C ILE A 33 -9.15 0.09 -3.94
N GLY A 34 -9.44 0.92 -2.95
CA GLY A 34 -9.13 2.35 -2.92
C GLY A 34 -7.69 2.69 -2.51
N ALA A 35 -6.86 1.68 -2.24
CA ALA A 35 -5.48 1.86 -1.82
C ALA A 35 -4.68 2.68 -2.85
N GLU A 36 -5.01 2.57 -4.14
CA GLU A 36 -4.40 3.35 -5.22
C GLU A 36 -4.69 4.86 -5.07
N GLY A 37 -5.94 5.26 -4.88
CA GLY A 37 -6.26 6.67 -4.66
C GLY A 37 -5.68 7.21 -3.35
N GLN A 38 -5.68 6.37 -2.30
CA GLN A 38 -5.13 6.72 -0.98
C GLN A 38 -3.62 7.00 -1.06
N LEU A 39 -2.85 6.20 -1.81
CA LEU A 39 -1.41 6.43 -1.99
C LEU A 39 -1.12 7.65 -2.86
N TYR A 40 -1.95 7.96 -3.86
CA TYR A 40 -1.77 9.16 -4.70
C TYR A 40 -1.94 10.45 -3.90
N VAL A 41 -3.06 10.55 -3.15
CA VAL A 41 -3.35 11.73 -2.32
C VAL A 41 -2.30 11.90 -1.22
N ALA A 42 -1.87 10.80 -0.59
CA ALA A 42 -0.83 10.84 0.42
C ALA A 42 0.54 11.25 -0.14
N ALA A 43 0.96 10.71 -1.29
CA ALA A 43 2.23 11.07 -1.93
C ALA A 43 2.25 12.56 -2.31
N PHE A 44 1.16 13.08 -2.87
CA PHE A 44 1.04 14.49 -3.17
C PHE A 44 1.07 15.35 -1.90
N ALA A 45 0.32 14.99 -0.85
CA ALA A 45 0.35 15.72 0.42
C ALA A 45 1.75 15.73 1.06
N THR A 46 2.49 14.63 0.94
CA THR A 46 3.88 14.51 1.40
C THR A 46 4.79 15.47 0.65
N ALA A 47 4.68 15.52 -0.68
CA ALA A 47 5.46 16.45 -1.51
C ALA A 47 5.07 17.91 -1.23
N TRP A 48 3.77 18.20 -1.13
CA TRP A 48 3.26 19.53 -0.84
C TRP A 48 3.81 20.11 0.47
N VAL A 49 3.80 19.32 1.54
CA VAL A 49 4.41 19.70 2.82
C VAL A 49 5.93 19.86 2.69
N GLY A 50 6.59 18.93 1.99
CA GLY A 50 8.03 18.97 1.73
C GLY A 50 8.49 20.21 0.96
N ILE A 51 7.64 20.77 0.10
CA ILE A 51 7.88 21.98 -0.67
C ILE A 51 7.54 23.23 0.16
N THR A 52 6.35 23.25 0.76
CA THR A 52 5.83 24.42 1.49
C THR A 52 6.71 24.78 2.69
N PHE A 53 7.24 23.77 3.37
CA PHE A 53 8.09 23.92 4.55
C PHE A 53 9.56 23.59 4.26
N ALA A 54 10.01 23.69 3.01
CA ALA A 54 11.35 23.29 2.58
C ALA A 54 12.50 23.98 3.35
N SER A 55 12.26 25.19 3.88
CA SER A 55 13.23 25.97 4.67
C SER A 55 13.36 25.53 6.13
N GLN A 56 12.47 24.67 6.62
CA GLN A 56 12.50 24.20 8.00
C GLN A 56 13.60 23.16 8.24
N SER A 57 14.05 23.05 9.48
CA SER A 57 15.04 22.02 9.85
C SER A 57 14.53 20.61 9.57
N GLY A 58 15.42 19.70 9.17
CA GLY A 58 15.06 18.31 8.87
C GLY A 58 14.39 17.57 10.03
N TRP A 59 14.70 17.95 11.27
CA TRP A 59 14.06 17.40 12.48
C TRP A 59 12.56 17.70 12.57
N ILE A 60 12.09 18.81 11.98
CA ILE A 60 10.68 19.20 11.97
C ILE A 60 10.03 18.77 10.66
N LEU A 61 10.73 18.96 9.54
CA LEU A 61 10.20 18.70 8.22
C LEU A 61 9.91 17.21 8.00
N LEU A 62 10.82 16.33 8.42
CA LEU A 62 10.67 14.89 8.21
C LEU A 62 9.44 14.31 8.95
N PRO A 63 9.24 14.53 10.28
CA PRO A 63 8.02 14.10 10.94
C PRO A 63 6.75 14.71 10.35
N LEU A 64 6.80 15.97 9.90
CA LEU A 64 5.66 16.63 9.29
C LEU A 64 5.25 15.95 7.97
N CYS A 65 6.21 15.60 7.12
CA CYS A 65 5.97 14.84 5.90
C CYS A 65 5.38 13.44 6.19
N PHE A 66 5.88 12.75 7.21
CA PHE A 66 5.34 11.45 7.65
C PHE A 66 3.88 11.58 8.12
N LEU A 67 3.60 12.60 8.94
CA LEU A 67 2.24 12.87 9.41
C LEU A 67 1.33 13.23 8.23
N ALA A 68 1.81 14.01 7.26
CA ALA A 68 1.05 14.33 6.05
C ALA A 68 0.69 13.08 5.25
N ALA A 69 1.62 12.16 5.05
CA ALA A 69 1.38 10.88 4.37
C ALA A 69 0.28 10.05 5.07
N ILE A 70 0.42 9.89 6.39
CA ILE A 70 -0.50 9.09 7.23
C ILE A 70 -1.89 9.73 7.28
N VAL A 71 -1.96 11.04 7.54
CA VAL A 71 -3.22 11.76 7.71
C VAL A 71 -3.94 11.89 6.37
N ALA A 72 -3.27 12.29 5.30
CA ALA A 72 -3.91 12.43 3.99
C ALA A 72 -4.42 11.09 3.45
N GLY A 73 -3.59 10.03 3.53
CA GLY A 73 -4.01 8.69 3.16
C GLY A 73 -5.16 8.18 4.03
N GLY A 74 -5.09 8.40 5.36
CA GLY A 74 -6.12 7.98 6.30
C GLY A 74 -7.44 8.72 6.12
N VAL A 75 -7.41 10.04 5.90
CA VAL A 75 -8.60 10.86 5.60
C VAL A 75 -9.22 10.42 4.29
N TRP A 76 -8.42 10.21 3.24
CA TRP A 76 -8.93 9.74 1.96
C TRP A 76 -9.56 8.34 2.06
N GLY A 77 -8.96 7.45 2.87
CA GLY A 77 -9.53 6.15 3.18
C GLY A 77 -10.79 6.21 4.05
N ALA A 78 -10.87 7.18 4.96
CA ALA A 78 -12.05 7.38 5.80
C ALA A 78 -13.29 7.75 4.99
N VAL A 79 -13.16 8.50 3.88
CA VAL A 79 -14.30 8.92 3.03
C VAL A 79 -15.17 7.74 2.58
N PRO A 80 -14.67 6.72 1.85
CA PRO A 80 -15.48 5.57 1.48
C PRO A 80 -15.95 4.75 2.70
N GLY A 81 -15.16 4.73 3.79
CA GLY A 81 -15.56 4.10 5.05
C GLY A 81 -16.79 4.76 5.68
N VAL A 82 -16.84 6.09 5.71
CA VAL A 82 -18.00 6.86 6.21
C VAL A 82 -19.20 6.67 5.29
N LEU A 83 -19.00 6.68 3.97
CA LEU A 83 -20.07 6.45 3.01
C LEU A 83 -20.70 5.07 3.23
N LYS A 84 -19.88 4.01 3.36
CA LYS A 84 -20.34 2.65 3.67
C LYS A 84 -21.05 2.60 5.03
N ALA A 85 -20.44 3.16 6.07
CA ALA A 85 -20.95 3.08 7.44
C ALA A 85 -22.27 3.84 7.66
N ARG A 86 -22.49 4.95 6.93
CA ARG A 86 -23.68 5.79 7.08
C ARG A 86 -24.78 5.45 6.09
N PHE A 87 -24.43 5.19 4.82
CA PHE A 87 -25.39 5.04 3.74
C PHE A 87 -25.51 3.61 3.22
N GLY A 88 -24.68 2.68 3.68
CA GLY A 88 -24.69 1.29 3.22
C GLY A 88 -24.17 1.09 1.78
N SER A 89 -23.68 2.15 1.14
CA SER A 89 -23.14 2.14 -0.23
C SER A 89 -22.04 1.11 -0.41
N HIS A 90 -21.99 0.42 -1.55
CA HIS A 90 -21.00 -0.63 -1.80
C HIS A 90 -19.57 -0.06 -1.81
N GLU A 91 -18.73 -0.53 -0.89
CA GLU A 91 -17.39 -0.03 -0.64
C GLU A 91 -16.47 -0.20 -1.86
N VAL A 92 -16.62 -1.29 -2.60
CA VAL A 92 -15.89 -1.56 -3.85
C VAL A 92 -16.14 -0.47 -4.89
N ILE A 93 -17.41 -0.12 -5.14
CA ILE A 93 -17.76 0.90 -6.13
C ILE A 93 -17.21 2.26 -5.70
N ASN A 94 -17.45 2.65 -4.44
CA ASN A 94 -16.99 3.93 -3.92
C ASN A 94 -15.46 4.06 -3.99
N THR A 95 -14.75 3.01 -3.62
CA THR A 95 -13.27 3.02 -3.61
C THR A 95 -12.69 3.07 -5.02
N ILE A 96 -13.27 2.35 -5.99
CA ILE A 96 -12.86 2.44 -7.40
C ILE A 96 -13.12 3.85 -7.94
N MET A 97 -14.32 4.41 -7.73
CA MET A 97 -14.66 5.76 -8.21
C MET A 97 -13.74 6.82 -7.58
N LEU A 98 -13.44 6.71 -6.29
CA LEU A 98 -12.55 7.64 -5.60
C LEU A 98 -11.08 7.52 -6.02
N ASN A 99 -10.65 6.40 -6.61
CA ASN A 99 -9.31 6.31 -7.22
C ASN A 99 -9.19 7.27 -8.41
N PHE A 100 -10.18 7.28 -9.31
CA PHE A 100 -10.18 8.19 -10.45
C PHE A 100 -10.25 9.66 -10.01
N VAL A 101 -11.07 9.95 -9.00
CA VAL A 101 -11.15 11.30 -8.41
C VAL A 101 -9.81 11.69 -7.80
N ALA A 102 -9.16 10.81 -7.06
CA ALA A 102 -7.85 11.06 -6.44
C ALA A 102 -6.78 11.40 -7.49
N VAL A 103 -6.64 10.55 -8.51
CA VAL A 103 -5.66 10.75 -9.58
C VAL A 103 -5.95 12.05 -10.31
N ALA A 104 -7.18 12.27 -10.79
CA ALA A 104 -7.54 13.50 -11.51
C ALA A 104 -7.33 14.77 -10.68
N LEU A 105 -7.66 14.73 -9.39
CA LEU A 105 -7.48 15.85 -8.47
C LEU A 105 -6.01 16.16 -8.24
N VAL A 106 -5.18 15.14 -8.00
CA VAL A 106 -3.73 15.31 -7.80
C VAL A 106 -3.05 15.76 -9.09
N SER A 107 -3.42 15.20 -10.24
CA SER A 107 -2.91 15.64 -11.55
C SER A 107 -3.29 17.10 -11.83
N TYR A 108 -4.52 17.51 -11.52
CA TYR A 108 -4.95 18.91 -11.64
C TYR A 108 -4.10 19.85 -10.77
N PHE A 109 -3.92 19.55 -9.48
CA PHE A 109 -3.08 20.38 -8.63
C PHE A 109 -1.63 20.43 -9.10
N THR A 110 -1.09 19.28 -9.49
CA THR A 110 0.29 19.19 -10.01
C THR A 110 0.42 20.05 -11.26
N GLN A 111 -0.43 19.87 -12.26
CA GLN A 111 -0.34 20.56 -13.55
C GLN A 111 -0.49 22.09 -13.44
N TYR A 112 -1.46 22.56 -12.65
CA TYR A 112 -1.81 23.99 -12.63
C TYR A 112 -1.13 24.81 -11.53
N HIS A 113 -0.72 24.19 -10.41
CA HIS A 113 -0.24 24.92 -9.24
C HIS A 113 1.19 24.59 -8.83
N TYR A 114 1.66 23.35 -9.03
CA TYR A 114 2.94 22.88 -8.49
C TYR A 114 3.96 22.44 -9.53
N LYS A 115 3.58 22.43 -10.82
CA LYS A 115 4.45 22.06 -11.92
C LYS A 115 5.61 23.03 -12.05
N THR A 116 6.82 22.49 -12.22
CA THR A 116 8.00 23.30 -12.53
C THR A 116 7.82 23.99 -13.89
N PRO A 117 7.85 25.34 -13.97
CA PRO A 117 7.67 26.05 -15.22
C PRO A 117 8.72 25.65 -16.25
N GLY A 118 8.28 25.31 -17.47
CA GLY A 118 9.16 24.94 -18.58
C GLY A 118 9.54 23.46 -18.68
N ASP A 119 9.20 22.63 -17.68
CA ASP A 119 9.41 21.19 -17.78
C ASP A 119 8.25 20.53 -18.55
N PRO A 120 8.48 19.70 -19.59
CA PRO A 120 7.42 18.90 -20.20
C PRO A 120 6.82 17.87 -19.22
N ILE A 121 7.59 17.41 -18.24
CA ILE A 121 7.20 16.39 -17.25
C ILE A 121 6.25 17.00 -16.21
N MET A 122 5.21 16.25 -15.84
CA MET A 122 4.31 16.63 -14.75
C MET A 122 4.89 16.18 -13.40
N GLU A 123 5.75 17.02 -12.85
CA GLU A 123 6.36 16.82 -11.54
C GLU A 123 6.34 18.12 -10.71
N THR A 124 6.36 17.95 -9.38
CA THR A 124 6.48 19.08 -8.46
C THR A 124 7.93 19.56 -8.36
N SER A 125 8.14 20.75 -7.80
CA SER A 125 9.47 21.14 -7.32
C SER A 125 10.03 20.13 -6.31
N GLU A 126 11.35 20.14 -6.20
CA GLU A 126 12.06 19.28 -5.24
C GLU A 126 11.71 19.67 -3.80
N ILE A 127 11.50 18.67 -2.95
CA ILE A 127 11.26 18.87 -1.51
C ILE A 127 12.52 19.39 -0.81
N GLY A 128 12.38 20.01 0.34
CA GLY A 128 13.53 20.44 1.14
C GLY A 128 14.45 19.27 1.50
N ALA A 129 15.77 19.46 1.40
CA ALA A 129 16.77 18.42 1.67
C ALA A 129 16.66 17.79 3.07
N GLY A 130 16.11 18.54 4.05
CA GLY A 130 15.82 18.04 5.39
C GLY A 130 14.74 16.95 5.46
N ALA A 131 13.92 16.80 4.41
CA ALA A 131 12.90 15.76 4.29
C ALA A 131 13.44 14.46 3.67
N HIS A 132 14.68 14.44 3.19
CA HIS A 132 15.23 13.29 2.48
C HIS A 132 15.50 12.16 3.46
N ILE A 133 14.92 11.00 3.19
CA ILE A 133 15.20 9.80 3.98
C ILE A 133 16.54 9.21 3.55
N ALA A 134 17.31 8.77 4.52
CA ALA A 134 18.60 8.17 4.25
C ALA A 134 18.46 6.87 3.44
N ARG A 135 19.34 6.69 2.44
CA ARG A 135 19.46 5.43 1.71
C ARG A 135 20.19 4.41 2.57
N LEU A 136 19.72 3.17 2.56
CA LEU A 136 20.30 2.06 3.32
C LEU A 136 21.72 1.70 2.88
N GLY A 137 22.09 2.04 1.64
CA GLY A 137 23.46 1.90 1.14
C GLY A 137 24.51 2.67 1.96
N LYS A 138 24.12 3.73 2.68
CA LYS A 138 25.02 4.46 3.57
C LYS A 138 25.34 3.73 4.87
N PHE A 139 24.48 2.82 5.30
CA PHE A 139 24.59 2.13 6.59
C PHE A 139 25.02 0.67 6.48
N ILE A 140 24.82 0.04 5.31
CA ILE A 140 25.12 -1.38 5.10
C ILE A 140 26.37 -1.49 4.22
N PRO A 141 27.51 -1.95 4.78
CA PRO A 141 28.71 -2.22 4.01
C PRO A 141 28.43 -3.25 2.90
N GLY A 142 28.69 -2.89 1.65
CA GLY A 142 28.48 -3.75 0.48
C GLY A 142 27.21 -3.48 -0.35
N LEU A 143 26.35 -2.54 0.08
CA LEU A 143 25.19 -2.10 -0.69
C LEU A 143 25.47 -0.73 -1.35
N PRO A 144 25.58 -0.63 -2.69
CA PRO A 144 25.97 0.63 -3.32
C PRO A 144 24.88 1.72 -3.21
N GLU A 145 25.27 2.96 -2.96
CA GLU A 145 24.37 4.12 -2.74
C GLU A 145 23.46 4.45 -3.94
N ARG A 146 23.78 3.93 -5.13
CA ARG A 146 22.94 4.05 -6.33
C ARG A 146 21.60 3.33 -6.19
N ILE A 147 21.52 2.33 -5.31
CA ILE A 147 20.29 1.56 -5.12
C ILE A 147 19.32 2.43 -4.32
N PRO A 148 18.08 2.63 -4.81
CA PRO A 148 17.10 3.50 -4.16
C PRO A 148 16.48 2.90 -2.87
N LEU A 149 17.08 1.84 -2.32
CA LEU A 149 16.66 1.23 -1.07
C LEU A 149 16.91 2.20 0.08
N ASN A 150 15.85 2.54 0.81
CA ASN A 150 15.85 3.56 1.85
C ASN A 150 15.17 3.04 3.12
N VAL A 151 15.24 3.82 4.21
CA VAL A 151 14.71 3.41 5.54
C VAL A 151 13.21 3.06 5.51
N ALA A 152 12.45 3.42 4.47
CA ALA A 152 11.05 3.02 4.33
C ALA A 152 10.86 1.50 4.29
N PHE A 153 11.84 0.71 3.84
CA PHE A 153 11.76 -0.75 3.94
C PHE A 153 11.74 -1.23 5.40
N ILE A 154 12.61 -0.68 6.25
CA ILE A 154 12.61 -0.99 7.69
C ILE A 154 11.31 -0.53 8.31
N LEU A 155 10.82 0.66 7.94
CA LEU A 155 9.52 1.17 8.37
C LEU A 155 8.39 0.21 7.97
N ALA A 156 8.41 -0.35 6.76
CA ALA A 156 7.41 -1.32 6.30
C ALA A 156 7.40 -2.59 7.16
N LEU A 157 8.59 -3.09 7.57
CA LEU A 157 8.70 -4.21 8.49
C LEU A 157 8.20 -3.85 9.90
N VAL A 158 8.52 -2.66 10.40
CA VAL A 158 7.98 -2.16 11.68
C VAL A 158 6.45 -2.08 11.60
N CYS A 159 5.89 -1.55 10.51
CA CYS A 159 4.45 -1.50 10.29
C CYS A 159 3.82 -2.90 10.22
N CYS A 160 4.50 -3.90 9.66
CA CYS A 160 4.06 -5.29 9.71
C CYS A 160 3.91 -5.80 11.14
N VAL A 161 4.90 -5.53 12.00
CA VAL A 161 4.84 -5.87 13.44
C VAL A 161 3.74 -5.07 14.15
N LEU A 162 3.62 -3.78 13.88
CA LEU A 162 2.59 -2.92 14.48
C LEU A 162 1.18 -3.37 14.09
N VAL A 163 0.95 -3.73 12.83
CA VAL A 163 -0.33 -4.26 12.36
C VAL A 163 -0.63 -5.62 13.00
N TYR A 164 0.39 -6.47 13.16
CA TYR A 164 0.23 -7.73 13.89
C TYR A 164 -0.17 -7.49 15.36
N LEU A 165 0.55 -6.61 16.06
CA LEU A 165 0.22 -6.26 17.44
C LEU A 165 -1.16 -5.61 17.54
N PHE A 166 -1.49 -4.70 16.63
CA PHE A 166 -2.80 -4.07 16.56
C PHE A 166 -3.92 -5.11 16.43
N LEU A 167 -3.83 -6.01 15.44
CA LEU A 167 -4.88 -6.98 15.16
C LEU A 167 -5.04 -8.05 16.26
N TRP A 168 -3.94 -8.53 16.85
CA TRP A 168 -3.98 -9.66 17.78
C TRP A 168 -3.81 -9.30 19.26
N ARG A 169 -3.24 -8.14 19.59
CA ARG A 169 -2.96 -7.74 20.99
C ARG A 169 -3.79 -6.54 21.47
N THR A 170 -4.67 -5.95 20.66
CA THR A 170 -5.51 -4.82 21.08
C THR A 170 -7.00 -5.13 21.03
N LYS A 171 -7.79 -4.40 21.84
CA LYS A 171 -9.26 -4.44 21.82
C LYS A 171 -9.82 -4.04 20.45
N TRP A 172 -9.25 -3.01 19.82
CA TRP A 172 -9.73 -2.52 18.53
C TRP A 172 -9.50 -3.54 17.42
N GLY A 173 -8.35 -4.22 17.44
CA GLY A 173 -8.08 -5.33 16.53
C GLY A 173 -9.01 -6.53 16.72
N TYR A 174 -9.39 -6.85 17.97
CA TYR A 174 -10.41 -7.85 18.25
C TYR A 174 -11.77 -7.46 17.69
N GLU A 175 -12.23 -6.22 17.95
CA GLU A 175 -13.52 -5.72 17.46
C GLU A 175 -13.60 -5.70 15.93
N LEU A 176 -12.51 -5.29 15.27
CA LEU A 176 -12.39 -5.27 13.81
C LEU A 176 -12.49 -6.69 13.25
N ARG A 177 -11.75 -7.65 13.81
CA ARG A 177 -11.81 -9.07 13.41
C ARG A 177 -13.16 -9.71 13.68
N ALA A 178 -13.80 -9.38 14.80
CA ALA A 178 -15.13 -9.87 15.13
C ALA A 178 -16.16 -9.36 14.12
N THR A 179 -16.08 -8.07 13.76
CA THR A 179 -16.95 -7.46 12.74
C THR A 179 -16.77 -8.13 11.38
N GLY A 180 -15.53 -8.39 10.96
CA GLY A 180 -15.27 -9.08 9.69
C GLY A 180 -15.67 -10.56 9.67
N ALA A 181 -15.67 -11.23 10.82
CA ALA A 181 -16.10 -12.63 10.92
C ALA A 181 -17.63 -12.77 10.88
N ASN A 182 -18.34 -11.95 11.65
CA ASN A 182 -19.79 -11.90 11.63
C ASN A 182 -20.30 -10.55 12.18
N PRO A 183 -20.74 -9.62 11.32
CA PRO A 183 -21.21 -8.30 11.75
C PRO A 183 -22.40 -8.36 12.72
N THR A 184 -23.37 -9.24 12.49
CA THR A 184 -24.57 -9.33 13.33
C THR A 184 -24.22 -9.83 14.73
N ALA A 185 -23.39 -10.89 14.81
CA ALA A 185 -22.90 -11.39 16.10
C ALA A 185 -22.04 -10.36 16.85
N ALA A 186 -21.22 -9.58 16.13
CA ALA A 186 -20.43 -8.50 16.71
C ALA A 186 -21.32 -7.39 17.31
N GLU A 187 -22.39 -7.02 16.60
CA GLU A 187 -23.37 -6.03 17.08
C GLU A 187 -24.13 -6.52 18.32
N TYR A 188 -24.55 -7.79 18.36
CA TYR A 188 -25.10 -8.41 19.57
C TYR A 188 -24.12 -8.41 20.75
N GLY A 189 -22.82 -8.51 20.48
CA GLY A 189 -21.75 -8.39 21.47
C GLY A 189 -21.44 -6.96 21.90
N GLY A 190 -22.20 -5.96 21.44
CA GLY A 190 -22.02 -4.54 21.78
C GLY A 190 -20.98 -3.80 20.94
N ILE A 191 -20.50 -4.38 19.83
CA ILE A 191 -19.52 -3.75 18.94
C ILE A 191 -20.22 -2.87 17.91
N SER A 192 -19.83 -1.61 17.83
CA SER A 192 -20.34 -0.71 16.79
C SER A 192 -19.70 -1.01 15.43
N ILE A 193 -20.44 -1.69 14.54
CA ILE A 193 -20.00 -2.01 13.16
C ILE A 193 -19.57 -0.75 12.42
N ARG A 194 -20.38 0.33 12.50
CA ARG A 194 -20.12 1.60 11.79
C ARG A 194 -18.77 2.20 12.16
N LYS A 195 -18.42 2.16 13.45
CA LYS A 195 -17.12 2.65 13.93
C LYS A 195 -15.99 1.77 13.39
N GLN A 196 -16.14 0.45 13.42
CA GLN A 196 -15.10 -0.46 12.92
C GLN A 196 -14.85 -0.29 11.42
N ILE A 197 -15.89 -0.07 10.61
CA ILE A 197 -15.75 0.20 9.17
C ILE A 197 -14.88 1.45 8.92
N ILE A 198 -15.20 2.55 9.61
CA ILE A 198 -14.46 3.82 9.46
C ILE A 198 -13.02 3.64 9.93
N VAL A 199 -12.80 3.02 11.08
CA VAL A 199 -11.45 2.77 11.63
C VAL A 199 -10.63 1.88 10.70
N ALA A 200 -11.20 0.78 10.19
CA ALA A 200 -10.52 -0.12 9.28
C ALA A 200 -10.08 0.58 8.00
N MET A 201 -10.98 1.37 7.39
CA MET A 201 -10.68 2.12 6.16
C MET A 201 -9.69 3.26 6.39
N THR A 202 -9.75 3.93 7.54
CA THR A 202 -8.79 4.99 7.92
C THR A 202 -7.39 4.41 8.11
N ILE A 203 -7.26 3.30 8.85
CA ILE A 203 -5.96 2.64 9.05
C ILE A 203 -5.45 2.09 7.72
N SER A 204 -6.32 1.50 6.90
CA SER A 204 -5.98 1.03 5.56
C SER A 204 -5.40 2.18 4.70
N GLY A 205 -6.08 3.33 4.66
CA GLY A 205 -5.61 4.50 3.94
C GLY A 205 -4.31 5.08 4.49
N ALA A 206 -4.14 5.12 5.81
CA ALA A 206 -2.89 5.53 6.44
C ALA A 206 -1.72 4.62 6.05
N LEU A 207 -1.96 3.30 6.02
CA LEU A 207 -0.95 2.32 5.61
C LEU A 207 -0.59 2.46 4.12
N ALA A 208 -1.58 2.61 3.25
CA ALA A 208 -1.37 2.84 1.82
C ALA A 208 -0.64 4.17 1.58
N GLY A 209 -0.93 5.20 2.37
CA GLY A 209 -0.30 6.51 2.28
C GLY A 209 1.21 6.49 2.56
N MET A 210 1.70 5.53 3.35
CA MET A 210 3.13 5.37 3.62
C MET A 210 3.95 5.00 2.37
N VAL A 211 3.33 4.60 1.26
CA VAL A 211 4.01 4.49 -0.04
C VAL A 211 4.65 5.82 -0.45
N GLY A 212 4.01 6.95 -0.13
CA GLY A 212 4.55 8.28 -0.38
C GLY A 212 5.89 8.54 0.33
N ILE A 213 6.14 7.89 1.48
CA ILE A 213 7.41 7.98 2.20
C ILE A 213 8.54 7.35 1.39
N ASN A 214 8.30 6.18 0.77
CA ASN A 214 9.31 5.52 -0.06
C ASN A 214 9.57 6.29 -1.37
N GLU A 215 8.50 6.64 -2.10
CA GLU A 215 8.62 7.22 -3.44
C GLU A 215 9.02 8.71 -3.40
N VAL A 216 8.39 9.51 -2.55
CA VAL A 216 8.64 10.96 -2.50
C VAL A 216 9.86 11.27 -1.65
N LEU A 217 9.93 10.80 -0.40
CA LEU A 217 11.02 11.18 0.51
C LEU A 217 12.32 10.37 0.28
N GLY A 218 12.20 9.13 -0.20
CA GLY A 218 13.32 8.19 -0.31
C GLY A 218 13.91 8.03 -1.71
N TYR A 219 13.10 8.16 -2.77
CA TYR A 219 13.53 7.89 -4.14
C TYR A 219 13.63 9.14 -5.02
N ARG A 220 12.50 9.79 -5.30
CA ARG A 220 12.42 10.85 -6.32
C ARG A 220 12.65 12.25 -5.76
N HIS A 221 12.45 12.46 -4.45
CA HIS A 221 12.53 13.77 -3.79
C HIS A 221 11.55 14.82 -4.36
N ARG A 222 10.54 14.35 -5.10
CA ARG A 222 9.47 15.14 -5.70
C ARG A 222 8.28 14.22 -5.97
N TYR A 223 7.10 14.79 -6.14
CA TYR A 223 5.96 14.04 -6.67
C TYR A 223 6.04 14.00 -8.20
N TYR A 224 5.78 12.82 -8.76
CA TYR A 224 5.74 12.58 -10.19
C TYR A 224 4.35 12.05 -10.55
N ASP A 225 3.69 12.65 -11.53
CA ASP A 225 2.36 12.21 -11.95
C ASP A 225 2.42 10.82 -12.59
N GLY A 226 1.54 9.92 -12.17
CA GLY A 226 1.60 8.52 -12.60
C GLY A 226 2.76 7.72 -12.01
N PHE A 227 3.28 8.09 -10.83
CA PHE A 227 4.40 7.36 -10.21
C PHE A 227 4.08 5.91 -9.85
N SER A 228 2.81 5.58 -9.58
CA SER A 228 2.38 4.26 -9.15
C SER A 228 2.02 3.41 -10.37
N ASP A 229 2.73 2.30 -10.53
CA ASP A 229 2.40 1.25 -11.51
C ASP A 229 1.41 0.26 -10.90
N ASN A 230 0.24 0.77 -10.48
CA ASN A 230 -0.84 -0.01 -9.88
C ASN A 230 -0.48 -0.72 -8.56
N TYR A 231 0.41 -0.14 -7.74
CA TYR A 231 0.85 -0.76 -6.48
C TYR A 231 -0.29 -1.08 -5.50
N GLY A 232 -1.36 -0.29 -5.50
CA GLY A 232 -2.56 -0.51 -4.71
C GLY A 232 -3.31 -1.76 -5.15
N PHE A 233 -3.45 -1.99 -6.45
CA PHE A 233 -4.08 -3.18 -7.01
C PHE A 233 -3.23 -4.43 -6.78
N THR A 234 -1.92 -4.35 -7.03
CA THR A 234 -0.98 -5.45 -6.71
C THR A 234 -0.97 -5.74 -5.20
N GLY A 235 -1.18 -4.74 -4.35
CA GLY A 235 -1.36 -4.92 -2.91
C GLY A 235 -2.50 -5.88 -2.53
N ILE A 236 -3.58 -5.92 -3.32
CA ILE A 236 -4.69 -6.87 -3.10
C ILE A 236 -4.20 -8.31 -3.30
N ALA A 237 -3.47 -8.54 -4.39
CA ALA A 237 -2.86 -9.84 -4.67
C ALA A 237 -1.92 -10.29 -3.55
N VAL A 238 -1.06 -9.38 -3.10
CA VAL A 238 -0.10 -9.61 -2.03
C VAL A 238 -0.81 -9.96 -0.72
N ALA A 239 -1.90 -9.26 -0.38
CA ALA A 239 -2.69 -9.55 0.82
C ALA A 239 -3.38 -10.93 0.77
N LEU A 240 -3.93 -11.29 -0.40
CA LEU A 240 -4.58 -12.59 -0.62
C LEU A 240 -3.58 -13.74 -0.60
N LEU A 241 -2.45 -13.61 -1.30
CA LEU A 241 -1.37 -14.61 -1.29
C LEU A 241 -0.77 -14.74 0.12
N GLY A 242 -0.63 -13.63 0.84
CA GLY A 242 -0.23 -13.58 2.23
C GLY A 242 -1.28 -14.09 3.23
N ARG A 243 -2.44 -14.58 2.75
CA ARG A 243 -3.53 -15.16 3.54
C ARG A 243 -4.04 -14.23 4.65
N ASN A 244 -4.07 -12.92 4.39
CA ASN A 244 -4.45 -11.91 5.37
C ASN A 244 -3.64 -11.99 6.68
N HIS A 245 -2.36 -12.41 6.60
CA HIS A 245 -1.42 -12.38 7.71
C HIS A 245 -0.22 -11.46 7.40
N PRO A 246 0.20 -10.58 8.34
CA PRO A 246 1.26 -9.60 8.06
C PRO A 246 2.58 -10.23 7.59
N VAL A 247 2.99 -11.35 8.18
CA VAL A 247 4.19 -12.09 7.74
C VAL A 247 4.01 -12.64 6.31
N GLY A 248 2.81 -13.12 5.97
CA GLY A 248 2.51 -13.60 4.63
C GLY A 248 2.55 -12.47 3.59
N VAL A 249 2.09 -11.27 3.96
CA VAL A 249 2.18 -10.06 3.12
C VAL A 249 3.64 -9.73 2.80
N VAL A 250 4.54 -9.80 3.79
CA VAL A 250 5.97 -9.55 3.55
C VAL A 250 6.57 -10.57 2.57
N LEU A 251 6.30 -11.86 2.77
CA LEU A 251 6.80 -12.91 1.87
C LEU A 251 6.23 -12.78 0.45
N ALA A 252 4.94 -12.48 0.33
CA ALA A 252 4.29 -12.23 -0.96
C ALA A 252 4.85 -10.98 -1.66
N ALA A 253 5.05 -9.87 -0.93
CA ALA A 253 5.63 -8.66 -1.47
C ALA A 253 7.07 -8.87 -1.95
N LEU A 254 7.87 -9.68 -1.24
CA LEU A 254 9.21 -10.06 -1.68
C LEU A 254 9.16 -10.86 -2.98
N LEU A 255 8.25 -11.84 -3.11
CA LEU A 255 8.06 -12.59 -4.35
C LEU A 255 7.72 -11.65 -5.52
N PHE A 256 6.75 -10.75 -5.34
CA PHE A 256 6.38 -9.78 -6.38
C PHE A 256 7.50 -8.79 -6.70
N GLY A 257 8.30 -8.38 -5.70
CA GLY A 257 9.49 -7.55 -5.88
C GLY A 257 10.60 -8.27 -6.66
N VAL A 258 10.79 -9.58 -6.47
CA VAL A 258 11.71 -10.40 -7.28
C VAL A 258 11.23 -10.42 -8.73
N LEU A 259 9.94 -10.64 -8.96
CA LEU A 259 9.35 -10.67 -10.30
C LEU A 259 9.51 -9.31 -11.01
N GLN A 260 9.22 -8.20 -10.33
CA GLN A 260 9.39 -6.85 -10.89
C GLN A 260 10.85 -6.56 -11.25
N ARG A 261 11.79 -6.88 -10.35
CA ARG A 261 13.22 -6.69 -10.63
C ARG A 261 13.69 -7.59 -11.78
N GLY A 262 13.22 -8.84 -11.83
CA GLY A 262 13.51 -9.79 -12.89
C GLY A 262 13.02 -9.31 -14.26
N GLY A 263 11.85 -8.67 -14.32
CA GLY A 263 11.28 -8.14 -15.56
C GLY A 263 12.18 -7.16 -16.30
N ILE A 264 12.92 -6.31 -15.57
CA ILE A 264 13.88 -5.37 -16.16
C ILE A 264 15.03 -6.11 -16.85
N TYR A 265 15.50 -7.22 -16.27
CA TYR A 265 16.55 -8.03 -16.90
C TYR A 265 16.02 -8.83 -18.09
N VAL A 266 14.78 -9.32 -18.03
CA VAL A 266 14.15 -9.98 -19.18
C VAL A 266 14.11 -9.02 -20.37
N ASP A 267 13.64 -7.79 -20.16
CA ASP A 267 13.56 -6.74 -21.18
C ASP A 267 14.92 -6.34 -21.74
N GLY A 268 15.94 -6.25 -20.86
CA GLY A 268 17.28 -5.79 -21.23
C GLY A 268 18.17 -6.84 -21.89
N PHE A 269 17.89 -8.14 -21.69
CA PHE A 269 18.75 -9.24 -22.13
C PHE A 269 18.07 -10.26 -23.05
N SER A 270 16.76 -10.10 -23.32
CA SER A 270 16.02 -10.98 -24.22
C SER A 270 15.59 -10.22 -25.47
N GLU A 271 15.86 -10.77 -26.65
CA GLU A 271 15.46 -10.13 -27.92
C GLU A 271 13.96 -10.30 -28.25
N HIS A 272 13.29 -11.31 -27.67
CA HIS A 272 11.93 -11.70 -28.05
C HIS A 272 10.91 -11.66 -26.91
N VAL A 273 11.35 -11.32 -25.69
CA VAL A 273 10.48 -11.35 -24.49
C VAL A 273 10.57 -10.00 -23.81
N THR A 274 9.44 -9.30 -23.73
CA THR A 274 9.34 -8.02 -23.02
C THR A 274 9.08 -8.26 -21.52
N LYS A 275 9.28 -7.21 -20.72
CA LYS A 275 8.90 -7.21 -19.29
C LYS A 275 7.42 -7.55 -19.02
N ASP A 276 6.54 -7.46 -20.02
CA ASP A 276 5.10 -7.75 -19.88
C ASP A 276 4.82 -9.20 -19.43
N ILE A 277 5.76 -10.12 -19.70
CA ILE A 277 5.68 -11.50 -19.18
C ILE A 277 5.56 -11.54 -17.65
N VAL A 278 6.15 -10.56 -16.95
CA VAL A 278 6.04 -10.44 -15.50
C VAL A 278 4.61 -10.08 -15.09
N GLN A 279 3.94 -9.19 -15.81
CA GLN A 279 2.53 -8.85 -15.54
C GLN A 279 1.63 -10.08 -15.76
N VAL A 280 1.90 -10.86 -16.82
CA VAL A 280 1.20 -12.12 -17.08
C VAL A 280 1.41 -13.12 -15.94
N LEU A 281 2.66 -13.32 -15.48
CA LEU A 281 2.97 -14.21 -14.36
C LEU A 281 2.30 -13.76 -13.06
N GLN A 282 2.32 -12.46 -12.75
CA GLN A 282 1.60 -11.90 -11.60
C GLN A 282 0.09 -12.14 -11.71
N GLY A 283 -0.49 -11.96 -12.89
CA GLY A 283 -1.90 -12.25 -13.16
C GLY A 283 -2.25 -13.73 -12.95
N ILE A 284 -1.40 -14.65 -13.40
CA ILE A 284 -1.57 -16.10 -13.20
C ILE A 284 -1.50 -16.46 -11.71
N ILE A 285 -0.54 -15.88 -10.96
CA ILE A 285 -0.44 -16.08 -9.50
C ILE A 285 -1.74 -15.62 -8.82
N ILE A 286 -2.25 -14.44 -9.20
CA ILE A 286 -3.51 -13.91 -8.67
C ILE A 286 -4.68 -14.85 -8.97
N LEU A 287 -4.76 -15.34 -10.21
CA LEU A 287 -5.82 -16.25 -10.64
C LEU A 287 -5.79 -17.55 -9.82
N PHE A 288 -4.62 -18.14 -9.58
CA PHE A 288 -4.50 -19.35 -8.78
C PHE A 288 -4.87 -19.13 -7.30
N VAL A 289 -4.44 -18.01 -6.71
CA VAL A 289 -4.81 -17.64 -5.34
C VAL A 289 -6.32 -17.46 -5.22
N ALA A 290 -6.94 -16.78 -6.18
CA ALA A 290 -8.40 -16.60 -6.23
C ALA A 290 -9.13 -17.94 -6.44
N ALA A 291 -8.60 -18.81 -7.31
CA ALA A 291 -9.18 -20.12 -7.57
C ALA A 291 -9.17 -21.03 -6.34
N GLU A 292 -8.11 -21.00 -5.51
CA GLU A 292 -8.06 -21.77 -4.26
C GLU A 292 -9.26 -21.46 -3.34
N ALA A 293 -9.65 -20.18 -3.25
CA ALA A 293 -10.80 -19.75 -2.47
C ALA A 293 -12.11 -20.37 -2.98
N PHE A 294 -12.27 -20.47 -4.31
CA PHE A 294 -13.41 -21.12 -4.95
C PHE A 294 -13.45 -22.63 -4.66
N PHE A 295 -12.32 -23.32 -4.79
CA PHE A 295 -12.24 -24.76 -4.55
C PHE A 295 -12.53 -25.13 -3.10
N ARG A 296 -12.05 -24.36 -2.11
CA ARG A 296 -12.37 -24.61 -0.69
C ARG A 296 -13.87 -24.49 -0.39
N GLY A 297 -14.56 -23.51 -0.99
CA GLY A 297 -16.00 -23.32 -0.81
C GLY A 297 -16.84 -24.42 -1.47
N SER A 298 -16.48 -24.83 -2.67
CA SER A 298 -17.18 -25.86 -3.44
C SER A 298 -16.97 -27.28 -2.89
N PHE A 299 -15.74 -27.65 -2.52
CA PHE A 299 -15.47 -28.97 -1.89
C PHE A 299 -15.98 -29.07 -0.45
N GLY A 300 -16.12 -27.95 0.26
CA GLY A 300 -16.79 -27.91 1.56
C GLY A 300 -18.30 -28.16 1.48
N ARG A 301 -18.95 -27.76 0.39
CA ARG A 301 -20.36 -28.07 0.10
C ARG A 301 -20.57 -29.50 -0.43
N PHE A 302 -19.58 -30.08 -1.10
CA PHE A 302 -19.62 -31.45 -1.63
C PHE A 302 -19.11 -32.54 -0.67
N GLY A 303 -18.85 -32.22 0.61
CA GLY A 303 -18.55 -33.22 1.64
C GLY A 303 -17.22 -33.97 1.48
N LEU A 304 -16.34 -33.56 0.57
CA LEU A 304 -15.08 -34.26 0.25
C LEU A 304 -13.89 -33.86 1.14
N LEU A 305 -14.06 -32.88 2.02
CA LEU A 305 -13.07 -32.53 3.05
C LEU A 305 -13.69 -32.73 4.44
N ARG A 306 -13.72 -33.99 4.87
CA ARG A 306 -14.04 -34.37 6.25
C ARG A 306 -12.99 -33.72 7.15
N ARG A 307 -13.41 -32.77 8.00
CA ARG A 307 -12.57 -32.17 9.05
C ARG A 307 -11.95 -33.30 9.87
N SER A 308 -10.65 -33.53 9.71
CA SER A 308 -9.87 -34.24 10.72
C SER A 308 -9.79 -33.31 11.94
N LYS A 309 -10.52 -33.66 13.00
CA LYS A 309 -10.32 -33.10 14.34
C LYS A 309 -9.02 -33.71 14.87
N VAL A 310 -7.98 -32.88 14.97
CA VAL A 310 -6.98 -32.92 16.06
C VAL A 310 -6.66 -31.49 16.42
#